data_AF-A0A353P8N6-F1
#
_entry.id   AF-A0A353P8N6-F1
#
_cell.length_a   1.000
_cell.length_b   1.000
_cell.length_c   1.000
_cell.angle_alpha   90.00
_cell.angle_beta   90.00
_cell.angle_gamma   90.00
#
_symmetry.space_group_name_H-M   'P 1'
#
loop_
_entity.id
_entity.type
_entity.pdbx_description
1 polymer ?
#
loop_
_entity_poly.entity_id
_entity_poly.type
_entity_poly.pdbx_seq_one_letter_code
_entity_poly.pdbx_strand_id
1 'polypeptide(L)'
;TLLTGICFCEKWGGAMTIRTGKSGRYRYYACSIKARQGETGCKGRAIPMDKLDNMVVSHIEERLLDPDRLEKLLGSVLGRRSDQAERRRQHITELQRRAAESELRLKRLNNAIEAGVADLDDPALAERIAGLKVIRDQAKVDAVRAQALLESPGHSSISL
;
A
#
# COMPACT_ATOMS: atom_id res chain seq x y z
N THR A 1 -22.75 19.54 0.33
CA THR A 1 -23.70 18.89 1.26
C THR A 1 -23.32 17.44 1.39
N LEU A 2 -23.40 16.86 2.59
CA LEU A 2 -22.75 15.59 2.92
C LEU A 2 -23.26 14.40 2.09
N LEU A 3 -24.58 14.30 1.89
CA LEU A 3 -25.20 13.07 1.38
C LEU A 3 -25.69 13.16 -0.07
N THR A 4 -25.38 14.25 -0.77
CA THR A 4 -25.77 14.39 -2.19
C THR A 4 -25.03 13.37 -3.05
N GLY A 5 -25.78 12.64 -3.88
CA GLY A 5 -25.22 11.63 -4.78
C GLY A 5 -25.09 10.23 -4.18
N ILE A 6 -25.24 10.09 -2.85
CA ILE A 6 -25.19 8.80 -2.16
C ILE A 6 -26.50 8.44 -1.44
N CYS A 7 -27.35 9.43 -1.14
CA CYS A 7 -28.65 9.20 -0.52
C CYS A 7 -29.75 9.03 -1.57
N PHE A 8 -30.49 7.93 -1.49
CA PHE A 8 -31.56 7.58 -2.42
C PHE A 8 -32.87 7.27 -1.68
N CYS A 9 -33.99 7.63 -2.30
CA CYS A 9 -35.30 7.30 -1.78
C CYS A 9 -35.60 5.82 -2.02
N GLU A 10 -35.72 5.04 -0.95
CA GLU A 10 -36.03 3.60 -1.00
C GLU A 10 -37.21 3.23 -1.89
N LYS A 11 -38.31 4.00 -1.85
CA LYS A 11 -39.56 3.64 -2.55
C LYS A 11 -39.45 3.65 -4.07
N TRP A 12 -38.60 4.51 -4.65
CA TRP A 12 -38.58 4.77 -6.09
C TRP A 12 -37.17 4.94 -6.66
N GLY A 13 -36.12 4.72 -5.86
CA GLY A 13 -34.72 4.87 -6.27
C GLY A 13 -34.27 6.31 -6.59
N GLY A 14 -35.16 7.30 -6.52
CA GLY A 14 -34.82 8.68 -6.86
C GLY A 14 -33.82 9.29 -5.88
N ALA A 15 -32.75 9.90 -6.40
CA ALA A 15 -31.74 10.60 -5.61
C ALA A 15 -32.38 11.65 -4.69
N MET A 16 -31.89 11.75 -3.46
CA MET A 16 -32.30 12.79 -2.53
C MET A 16 -31.39 14.02 -2.67
N THR A 17 -31.99 15.20 -2.76
CA THR A 17 -31.27 16.47 -2.91
C THR A 17 -31.69 17.46 -1.85
N ILE A 18 -30.80 18.39 -1.50
CA ILE A 18 -31.12 19.44 -0.53
C ILE A 18 -32.02 20.49 -1.13
N ARG A 19 -33.01 20.87 -0.35
CA ARG A 19 -33.94 21.95 -0.59
C ARG A 19 -33.99 22.85 0.63
N THR A 20 -34.38 24.10 0.41
CA THR A 20 -34.53 25.11 1.46
C THR A 20 -36.00 25.48 1.66
N GLY A 21 -36.38 25.74 2.90
CA GLY A 21 -37.70 26.26 3.29
C GLY A 21 -37.56 27.51 4.15
N LYS A 22 -38.62 28.34 4.16
CA LYS A 22 -38.70 29.59 4.95
C LYS A 22 -37.47 30.49 4.77
N SER A 23 -37.26 30.95 3.53
CA SER A 23 -36.15 31.83 3.13
C SER A 23 -34.76 31.30 3.52
N GLY A 24 -34.54 29.98 3.39
CA GLY A 24 -33.25 29.36 3.70
C GLY A 24 -33.05 28.95 5.16
N ARG A 25 -34.00 29.24 6.06
CA ARG A 25 -33.91 28.88 7.48
C ARG A 25 -33.87 27.37 7.71
N TYR A 26 -34.60 26.60 6.90
CA TYR A 26 -34.62 25.14 7.02
C TYR A 26 -33.98 24.48 5.80
N ARG A 27 -33.13 23.49 6.05
CA ARG A 27 -32.56 22.62 5.01
C ARG A 27 -33.02 21.19 5.24
N TYR A 28 -33.43 20.54 4.17
CA TYR A 28 -33.90 19.16 4.22
C TYR A 28 -33.53 18.41 2.95
N TYR A 29 -33.26 17.12 3.08
CA TYR A 29 -33.15 16.22 1.95
C TYR A 29 -34.55 15.83 1.49
N ALA A 30 -34.85 16.00 0.21
CA ALA A 30 -36.10 15.60 -0.41
C ALA A 30 -35.83 14.75 -1.66
N CYS A 31 -36.71 13.79 -1.93
CA CYS A 31 -36.64 12.99 -3.15
C CYS A 31 -36.79 13.88 -4.38
N SER A 32 -35.83 13.79 -5.31
CA SER A 32 -35.81 14.58 -6.55
C SER A 32 -37.01 14.27 -7.46
N ILE A 33 -37.51 13.03 -7.48
CA ILE A 33 -38.69 12.64 -8.26
C ILE A 33 -39.93 13.35 -7.72
N LYS A 34 -40.17 13.31 -6.40
CA LYS A 34 -41.28 14.06 -5.77
C LYS A 34 -41.18 15.55 -6.08
N ALA A 35 -39.97 16.09 -6.01
CA ALA A 35 -39.76 17.52 -6.23
C ALA A 35 -39.96 17.97 -7.69
N ARG A 36 -39.88 17.06 -8.67
CA ARG A 36 -40.07 17.37 -10.09
C ARG A 36 -41.47 17.01 -10.58
N GLN A 37 -42.02 15.89 -10.10
CA GLN A 37 -43.25 15.29 -10.62
C GLN A 37 -44.40 15.32 -9.60
N GLY A 38 -44.19 15.85 -8.40
CA GLY A 38 -45.22 15.89 -7.36
C GLY A 38 -45.52 14.51 -6.75
N GLU A 39 -46.68 14.40 -6.11
CA GLU A 39 -47.08 13.17 -5.39
C GLU A 39 -47.40 12.00 -6.33
N THR A 40 -47.74 12.28 -7.58
CA THR A 40 -47.97 11.28 -8.63
C THR A 40 -46.68 10.54 -9.00
N GLY A 41 -45.53 11.23 -9.01
CA GLY A 41 -44.23 10.62 -9.31
C GLY A 41 -43.60 9.92 -8.10
N CYS A 42 -43.75 10.48 -6.89
CA CYS A 42 -43.25 9.85 -5.67
C CYS A 42 -43.92 10.44 -4.44
N LYS A 43 -44.52 9.60 -3.58
CA LYS A 43 -45.00 10.04 -2.25
C LYS A 43 -43.89 10.68 -1.42
N GLY A 44 -42.66 10.14 -1.54
CA GLY A 44 -41.41 10.67 -1.00
C GLY A 44 -41.42 10.97 0.50
N ARG A 45 -40.28 11.43 1.03
CA ARG A 45 -40.22 12.11 2.33
C ARG A 45 -39.22 13.26 2.28
N ALA A 46 -39.44 14.26 3.14
CA ALA A 46 -38.48 15.29 3.44
C ALA A 46 -37.89 15.00 4.83
N ILE A 47 -36.56 14.96 4.94
CA ILE A 47 -35.86 14.70 6.20
C ILE A 47 -35.01 15.93 6.53
N PRO A 48 -35.10 16.50 7.74
CA PRO A 48 -34.20 17.58 8.16
C PRO A 48 -32.74 17.20 7.92
N MET A 49 -31.97 18.12 7.35
CA MET A 49 -30.57 17.89 6.96
C MET A 49 -29.75 17.40 8.16
N ASP A 50 -29.78 18.14 9.26
CA ASP A 50 -28.99 17.84 10.46
C ASP A 50 -29.33 16.45 11.03
N LYS A 51 -30.61 16.05 10.98
CA LYS A 51 -31.03 14.74 11.47
C LYS A 51 -30.44 13.60 10.63
N LEU A 52 -30.48 13.74 9.31
CA LEU A 52 -29.97 12.68 8.43
C LEU A 52 -28.44 12.66 8.42
N ASP A 53 -27.80 13.83 8.35
CA ASP A 53 -26.34 13.96 8.38
C ASP A 53 -25.79 13.38 9.69
N ASN A 54 -26.35 13.74 10.85
CA ASN A 54 -25.90 13.21 12.14
C ASN A 54 -26.07 11.68 12.24
N MET A 55 -27.17 11.14 11.74
CA MET A 55 -27.38 9.69 11.75
C MET A 55 -26.32 8.94 10.94
N VAL A 56 -25.92 9.49 9.79
CA VAL A 56 -24.86 8.90 8.97
C VAL A 56 -23.50 9.08 9.63
N VAL A 57 -23.19 10.28 10.13
CA VAL A 57 -21.92 10.58 10.81
C VAL A 57 -21.73 9.68 12.03
N SER A 58 -22.69 9.63 12.95
CA SER A 58 -22.59 8.79 14.16
C SER A 58 -22.45 7.31 13.81
N HIS A 59 -23.14 6.83 12.76
CA HIS A 59 -22.97 5.44 12.33
C HIS A 59 -21.56 5.15 11.81
N ILE A 60 -20.96 6.09 11.07
CA ILE A 60 -19.57 5.99 10.61
C ILE A 60 -18.62 6.04 11.80
N GLU A 61 -18.85 6.93 12.77
CA GLU A 61 -18.04 7.05 13.97
C GLU A 61 -18.05 5.74 14.78
N GLU A 62 -19.23 5.22 15.09
CA GLU A 62 -19.40 4.01 15.90
C GLU A 62 -18.90 2.73 15.21
N ARG A 63 -18.99 2.64 13.88
CA ARG A 63 -18.64 1.41 13.16
C ARG A 63 -17.28 1.43 12.50
N LEU A 64 -16.87 2.56 11.94
CA LEU A 64 -15.62 2.66 11.17
C LEU A 64 -14.52 3.37 11.94
N LEU A 65 -14.85 4.37 12.76
CA LEU A 65 -13.88 5.17 13.50
C LEU A 65 -13.81 4.81 14.99
N ASP A 66 -14.35 3.66 15.37
CA ASP A 66 -14.16 3.08 16.70
C ASP A 66 -12.65 2.96 16.99
N PRO A 67 -12.12 3.60 18.06
CA PRO A 67 -10.68 3.67 18.31
C PRO A 67 -10.01 2.30 18.41
N ASP A 68 -10.63 1.35 19.10
CA ASP A 68 -10.09 0.00 19.30
C ASP A 68 -10.00 -0.76 17.96
N ARG A 69 -11.03 -0.61 17.11
CA ARG A 69 -11.03 -1.20 15.77
C ARG A 69 -9.99 -0.54 14.87
N LEU A 70 -9.87 0.78 14.94
CA LEU A 70 -8.90 1.55 14.15
C LEU A 70 -7.47 1.18 14.55
N GLU A 71 -7.19 1.04 15.84
CA GLU A 71 -5.89 0.60 16.36
C GLU A 71 -5.53 -0.79 15.84
N LYS A 72 -6.46 -1.76 15.91
CA LYS A 72 -6.23 -3.12 15.38
C LYS A 72 -5.95 -3.12 13.89
N LEU A 73 -6.73 -2.35 13.12
CA LEU A 73 -6.56 -2.26 11.66
C LEU A 73 -5.23 -1.61 11.30
N LEU A 74 -4.92 -0.45 11.88
CA LEU A 74 -3.67 0.25 11.65
C LEU A 74 -2.47 -0.57 12.12
N GLY A 75 -2.56 -1.21 13.28
CA GLY A 75 -1.55 -2.12 13.80
C GLY A 75 -1.25 -3.27 12.83
N SER A 76 -2.28 -3.87 12.22
CA SER A 76 -2.08 -4.92 11.21
C SER A 76 -1.40 -4.41 9.94
N VAL A 77 -1.70 -3.19 9.50
CA VAL A 77 -1.10 -2.56 8.32
C VAL A 77 0.35 -2.18 8.58
N LEU A 78 0.62 -1.58 9.74
CA LEU A 78 1.97 -1.21 10.18
C LEU A 78 2.83 -2.46 10.39
N GLY A 79 2.28 -3.51 11.03
CA GLY A 79 2.96 -4.79 11.22
C GLY A 79 3.31 -5.46 9.89
N ARG A 80 2.39 -5.49 8.92
CA ARG A 80 2.70 -6.00 7.57
C ARG A 80 3.81 -5.20 6.90
N ARG A 81 3.86 -3.88 7.08
CA ARG A 81 4.92 -3.04 6.54
C ARG A 81 6.27 -3.32 7.19
N SER A 82 6.33 -3.46 8.52
CA SER A 82 7.56 -3.79 9.23
C SER A 82 8.08 -5.17 8.83
N ASP A 83 7.22 -6.18 8.75
CA ASP A 83 7.60 -7.54 8.35
C ASP A 83 8.17 -7.56 6.93
N GLN A 84 7.57 -6.80 6.01
CA GLN A 84 8.02 -6.74 4.64
C GLN A 84 9.35 -5.97 4.51
N ALA A 85 9.56 -4.92 5.32
CA ALA A 85 10.84 -4.22 5.40
C ALA A 85 11.94 -5.14 5.94
N GLU A 86 11.65 -5.90 6.99
CA GLU A 86 12.61 -6.83 7.61
C GLU A 86 13.01 -7.96 6.66
N ARG A 87 12.03 -8.60 6.00
CA ARG A 87 12.31 -9.63 4.97
C ARG A 87 13.19 -9.11 3.84
N ARG A 88 12.99 -7.85 3.42
CA ARG A 88 13.85 -7.22 2.40
C ARG A 88 15.27 -6.98 2.90
N ARG A 89 15.44 -6.48 4.14
CA ARG A 89 16.77 -6.32 4.75
C ARG A 89 17.51 -7.67 4.81
N GLN A 90 16.83 -8.71 5.26
CA GLN A 90 17.40 -10.07 5.30
C GLN A 90 17.82 -10.56 3.91
N HIS A 91 17.00 -10.29 2.89
CA HIS A 91 17.34 -10.64 1.51
C HIS A 91 18.58 -9.90 0.99
N ILE A 92 18.70 -8.59 1.27
CA ILE A 92 19.88 -7.79 0.92
C ILE A 92 21.13 -8.36 1.59
N THR A 93 21.06 -8.65 2.89
CA THR A 93 22.18 -9.25 3.65
C THR A 93 22.62 -10.58 3.04
N GLU A 94 21.68 -11.43 2.63
CA GLU A 94 21.99 -12.71 1.98
C GLU A 94 22.68 -12.52 0.62
N LEU A 95 22.20 -11.57 -0.20
CA LEU A 95 22.84 -11.26 -1.49
C LEU A 95 24.27 -10.72 -1.31
N GLN A 96 24.46 -9.83 -0.34
CA GLN A 96 25.79 -9.30 0.01
C GLN A 96 26.73 -10.41 0.51
N ARG A 97 26.23 -11.33 1.35
CA ARG A 97 27.00 -12.50 1.80
C ARG A 97 27.46 -13.35 0.62
N ARG A 98 26.56 -13.66 -0.33
CA ARG A 98 26.90 -14.45 -1.54
C ARG A 98 27.95 -13.76 -2.41
N ALA A 99 27.88 -12.44 -2.55
CA ALA A 99 28.88 -11.66 -3.28
C ALA A 99 30.25 -11.75 -2.58
N ALA A 100 30.29 -11.54 -1.26
CA ALA A 100 31.51 -11.60 -0.46
C ALA A 100 32.16 -13.00 -0.47
N GLU A 101 31.36 -14.06 -0.40
CA GLU A 101 31.86 -15.43 -0.48
C GLU A 101 32.48 -15.74 -1.86
N SER A 102 31.83 -15.31 -2.94
CA SER A 102 32.36 -15.46 -4.29
C SER A 102 33.65 -14.66 -4.48
N GLU A 103 33.73 -13.44 -3.93
CA GLU A 103 34.98 -12.65 -3.91
C GLU A 103 36.10 -13.34 -3.15
N LEU A 104 35.81 -13.90 -1.98
CA LEU A 104 36.82 -14.59 -1.20
C LEU A 104 37.35 -15.82 -1.95
N ARG A 105 36.47 -16.56 -2.64
CA ARG A 105 36.88 -17.70 -3.48
C ARG A 105 37.75 -17.24 -4.65
N LEU A 106 37.37 -16.18 -5.35
CA LEU A 106 38.18 -15.59 -6.42
C LEU A 106 39.54 -15.13 -5.90
N LYS A 107 39.60 -14.48 -4.74
CA LYS A 107 40.86 -14.05 -4.12
C LYS A 107 41.78 -15.24 -3.81
N ARG A 108 41.23 -16.35 -3.31
CA ARG A 108 42.00 -17.57 -3.07
C ARG A 108 42.56 -18.17 -4.37
N LEU A 109 41.78 -18.16 -5.46
CA LEU A 109 42.26 -18.64 -6.76
C LEU A 109 43.38 -17.75 -7.30
N ASN A 110 43.23 -16.42 -7.20
CA ASN A 110 44.30 -15.49 -7.60
C ASN A 110 45.59 -15.73 -6.80
N ASN A 111 45.49 -15.91 -5.48
CA ASN A 111 46.65 -16.22 -4.65
C ASN A 111 47.31 -17.56 -5.03
N ALA A 112 46.52 -18.58 -5.41
CA ALA A 112 47.05 -19.88 -5.84
C ALA A 112 47.80 -19.78 -7.18
N ILE A 113 47.32 -18.93 -8.09
CA ILE A 113 48.00 -18.59 -9.34
C ILE A 113 49.32 -17.87 -9.05
N GLU A 114 49.30 -16.83 -8.20
CA GLU A 114 50.50 -16.08 -7.82
C GLU A 114 51.57 -16.94 -7.13
N ALA A 115 51.14 -17.96 -6.38
CA ALA A 115 52.04 -18.92 -5.74
C ALA A 115 52.54 -20.04 -6.68
N GLY A 116 52.10 -20.07 -7.94
CA GLY A 116 52.44 -21.12 -8.92
C GLY A 116 51.83 -22.49 -8.62
N VAL A 117 50.82 -22.55 -7.74
CA VAL A 117 50.12 -23.79 -7.35
C VAL A 117 49.00 -24.15 -8.34
N ALA A 118 48.48 -23.15 -9.06
CA ALA A 118 47.45 -23.31 -10.08
C ALA A 118 47.97 -22.81 -11.43
N ASP A 119 47.69 -23.58 -12.49
CA ASP A 119 48.06 -23.24 -13.87
C ASP A 119 47.01 -22.31 -14.48
N LEU A 120 47.45 -21.17 -15.02
CA LEU A 120 46.58 -20.19 -15.65
C LEU A 120 45.98 -20.72 -16.96
N ASP A 121 46.67 -21.64 -17.62
CA ASP A 121 46.26 -22.22 -18.90
C ASP A 121 45.31 -23.42 -18.73
N ASP A 122 44.99 -23.81 -17.48
CA ASP A 122 44.00 -24.85 -17.21
C ASP A 122 42.57 -24.37 -17.58
N PRO A 123 41.93 -24.95 -18.62
CA PRO A 123 40.59 -24.56 -19.03
C PRO A 123 39.54 -24.76 -17.93
N ALA A 124 39.72 -25.73 -17.03
CA ALA A 124 38.82 -25.96 -15.91
C ALA A 124 38.90 -24.83 -14.86
N LEU A 125 40.09 -24.26 -14.66
CA LEU A 125 40.29 -23.11 -13.79
C LEU A 125 39.66 -21.85 -14.40
N ALA A 126 39.86 -21.62 -15.69
CA ALA A 126 39.27 -20.49 -16.41
C ALA A 126 37.74 -20.51 -16.35
N GLU A 127 37.10 -21.67 -16.58
CA GLU A 127 35.65 -21.85 -16.46
C GLU A 127 35.15 -21.54 -15.03
N ARG A 128 35.87 -22.04 -14.01
CA ARG A 128 35.50 -21.81 -12.62
C ARG A 128 35.60 -20.34 -12.19
N ILE A 129 36.63 -19.63 -12.66
CA ILE A 129 36.77 -18.19 -12.42
C ILE A 129 35.64 -17.43 -13.12
N ALA A 130 35.31 -17.78 -14.37
CA ALA A 130 34.20 -17.16 -15.09
C ALA A 130 32.88 -17.35 -14.35
N GLY A 131 32.56 -18.57 -13.89
CA GLY A 131 31.36 -18.86 -13.12
C GLY A 131 31.29 -18.07 -11.80
N LEU A 132 32.38 -17.99 -11.04
CA LEU A 132 32.43 -17.21 -9.80
C LEU A 132 32.27 -15.70 -10.05
N LYS A 133 32.84 -15.16 -11.14
CA LYS A 133 32.64 -13.75 -11.52
C LYS A 133 31.18 -13.47 -11.83
N VAL A 134 30.52 -14.34 -12.60
CA VAL A 134 29.08 -14.21 -12.91
C VAL A 134 28.23 -14.21 -11.63
N ILE A 135 28.46 -15.16 -10.72
CA ILE A 135 27.71 -15.24 -9.46
C ILE A 135 27.92 -13.98 -8.61
N ARG A 136 29.17 -13.52 -8.47
CA ARG A 136 29.51 -12.31 -7.72
C ARG A 136 28.82 -11.09 -8.31
N ASP A 137 28.97 -10.89 -9.62
CA ASP A 137 28.49 -9.68 -10.30
C ASP A 137 26.96 -9.63 -10.27
N GLN A 138 26.29 -10.77 -10.49
CA GLN A 138 24.85 -10.89 -10.34
C GLN A 138 24.39 -10.58 -8.91
N ALA A 139 25.02 -11.18 -7.89
CA ALA A 139 24.67 -10.95 -6.50
C ALA A 139 24.86 -9.48 -6.07
N LYS A 140 25.90 -8.80 -6.58
CA LYS A 140 26.11 -7.36 -6.35
C LYS A 140 25.02 -6.52 -7.00
N VAL A 141 24.71 -6.77 -8.26
CA VAL A 141 23.66 -6.04 -8.99
C VAL A 141 22.31 -6.20 -8.29
N ASP A 142 21.98 -7.42 -7.89
CA ASP A 142 20.73 -7.70 -7.19
C ASP A 142 20.68 -7.04 -5.80
N ALA A 143 21.80 -7.02 -5.06
CA ALA A 143 21.89 -6.32 -3.78
C ALA A 143 21.66 -4.81 -3.94
N VAL A 144 22.29 -4.18 -4.94
CA VAL A 144 22.11 -2.75 -5.24
C VAL A 144 20.66 -2.46 -5.64
N ARG A 145 20.07 -3.29 -6.49
CA ARG A 145 18.66 -3.14 -6.89
C ARG A 145 17.72 -3.26 -5.69
N ALA A 146 17.94 -4.26 -4.82
CA ALA A 146 17.15 -4.47 -3.63
C ALA A 146 17.30 -3.32 -2.62
N GLN A 147 18.50 -2.75 -2.49
CA GLN A 147 18.78 -1.57 -1.66
C GLN A 147 18.01 -0.34 -2.16
N ALA A 148 18.07 -0.05 -3.47
CA ALA A 148 17.35 1.08 -4.07
C ALA A 148 15.82 0.97 -3.90
N LEU A 149 15.27 -0.25 -3.94
CA LEU A 149 13.85 -0.49 -3.64
C LEU A 149 13.48 -0.22 -2.18
N LEU A 150 14.40 -0.44 -1.24
CA LEU A 150 14.18 -0.19 0.18
C LEU A 150 14.24 1.30 0.52
N GLU A 151 15.09 2.06 -0.16
CA GLU A 151 15.26 3.51 0.02
C GLU A 151 14.18 4.34 -0.69
N SER A 152 13.41 3.73 -1.61
CA SER A 152 12.35 4.40 -2.34
C SER A 152 11.21 4.87 -1.39
N PRO A 153 10.72 6.12 -1.53
CA PRO A 153 9.79 6.76 -0.59
C PRO A 153 8.41 6.08 -0.47
N GLY A 154 8.08 5.16 -1.38
CA GLY A 154 6.89 4.31 -1.25
C GLY A 154 6.98 3.26 -0.14
N HIS A 155 8.17 3.05 0.44
CA HIS A 155 8.42 2.01 1.43
C HIS A 155 9.01 2.46 2.77
N SER A 156 9.25 3.77 2.94
CA SER A 156 9.67 4.36 4.20
C SER A 156 8.68 3.96 5.29
N SER A 157 9.19 3.32 6.35
CA SER A 157 8.44 3.10 7.56
C SER A 157 7.90 4.46 8.02
N ILE A 158 6.58 4.54 8.22
CA ILE A 158 6.01 5.65 8.97
C ILE A 158 6.48 5.39 10.41
N SER A 159 7.58 6.00 10.79
CA SER A 159 7.97 6.11 12.20
C SER A 159 7.01 7.12 12.83
N LEU A 160 6.16 6.63 13.74
CA LEU A 160 5.43 7.46 14.68
C LEU A 160 6.36 7.87 15.83
#